data_AF-A0A7S2CP97-F1
#
_entry.id   AF-A0A7S2CP97-F1
#
_cell.length_a   1.000
_cell.length_b   1.000
_cell.length_c   1.000
_cell.angle_alpha   90.00
_cell.angle_beta   90.00
_cell.angle_gamma   90.00
#
_symmetry.space_group_name_H-M   'P 1'
#
loop_
_entity.id
_entity.type
_entity.pdbx_description
1 polymer ?
#
loop_
_entity_poly.entity_id
_entity_poly.type
_entity_poly.pdbx_seq_one_letter_code
_entity_poly.pdbx_strand_id
1 'polypeptide(L)'
;DTEKHLIAQIKELNKQLEVSQQLRKVGEERFEAAPKARLIIVANRLPVTPRRTREGDAWRFDRSSGGLVSAFLGVKNMEISWLGWVGCQVAPEEQAQVTEQLAKQTPFPCYPVYLEADMADHFYNGFCNNVLWPLLHYIPLSMLDSQASVAELQWQSYQSANMAFCDAVMALQLSDSDYVWVQDYHLMLLPKMLRERASQMSIGWFLHTPFMTSEMYRTLPHREEILRGVLGADLVGFHIYDYARHFHVSCSRVLGTGGTEGITEGNEGIFDHASRRSIAVDAFPIGIDPSRFEEMLETAPVKDKIIDLQRRFDGKKVLLGIDRLDYV
;
A
#
# COMPACT_ATOMS: atom_id res chain seq x y z
N ASP A 1 -31.81 -9.52 38.33
CA ASP A 1 -31.68 -10.16 37.01
C ASP A 1 -30.68 -9.49 36.07
N THR A 2 -30.59 -8.16 36.03
CA THR A 2 -29.66 -7.42 35.15
C THR A 2 -28.17 -7.71 35.43
N GLU A 3 -27.77 -7.84 36.69
CA GLU A 3 -26.38 -8.12 37.09
C GLU A 3 -25.92 -9.52 36.68
N LYS A 4 -26.80 -10.53 36.80
CA LYS A 4 -26.51 -11.91 36.35
C LYS A 4 -26.36 -11.98 34.83
N HIS A 5 -27.14 -11.17 34.09
CA HIS A 5 -27.04 -11.08 32.64
C HIS A 5 -25.73 -10.42 32.17
N LEU A 6 -25.31 -9.33 32.83
CA LEU A 6 -24.02 -8.68 32.59
C LEU A 6 -22.83 -9.60 32.88
N ILE A 7 -22.87 -10.35 33.98
CA ILE A 7 -21.82 -11.32 34.32
C ILE A 7 -21.75 -12.44 33.27
N ALA A 8 -22.89 -12.89 32.73
CA ALA A 8 -22.92 -13.89 31.66
C ALA A 8 -22.32 -13.35 30.35
N GLN A 9 -22.62 -12.11 29.97
CA GLN A 9 -22.05 -11.45 28.79
C GLN A 9 -20.53 -11.25 28.91
N ILE A 10 -20.04 -10.83 30.08
CA ILE A 10 -18.60 -10.66 30.33
C ILE A 10 -17.87 -12.02 30.23
N LYS A 11 -18.47 -13.09 30.76
CA LYS A 11 -17.89 -14.44 30.64
C LYS A 11 -17.82 -14.92 29.19
N GLU A 12 -18.84 -14.64 28.40
CA GLU A 12 -18.84 -15.00 26.98
C GLU A 12 -17.80 -14.20 26.19
N LEU A 13 -17.67 -12.89 26.45
CA LEU A 13 -16.64 -12.06 25.82
C LEU A 13 -15.22 -12.54 26.15
N ASN A 14 -14.96 -12.89 27.42
CA ASN A 14 -13.65 -13.40 27.83
C ASN A 14 -13.33 -14.74 27.15
N LYS A 15 -14.32 -15.62 27.00
CA LYS A 15 -14.17 -16.88 26.29
C LYS A 15 -13.85 -16.67 24.80
N GLN A 16 -14.50 -15.71 24.15
CA GLN A 16 -14.19 -15.33 22.77
C GLN A 16 -12.77 -14.75 22.64
N LEU A 17 -12.33 -13.95 23.63
CA LEU A 17 -10.98 -13.40 23.68
C LEU A 17 -9.92 -14.49 23.82
N GLU A 18 -10.15 -15.48 24.69
CA GLU A 18 -9.26 -16.64 24.89
C GLU A 18 -9.14 -17.48 23.61
N VAL A 19 -10.26 -17.73 22.91
CA VAL A 19 -10.26 -18.44 21.63
C VAL A 19 -9.48 -17.67 20.57
N SER A 20 -9.67 -16.33 20.49
CA SER A 20 -8.91 -15.47 19.58
C SER A 20 -7.40 -15.49 19.87
N GLN A 21 -7.02 -15.48 21.15
CA GLN A 21 -5.62 -15.59 21.58
C GLN A 21 -5.01 -16.96 21.27
N GLN A 22 -5.75 -18.06 21.46
CA GLN A 22 -5.31 -19.40 21.08
C GLN A 22 -5.14 -19.53 19.56
N LEU A 23 -6.07 -18.99 18.76
CA LEU A 23 -5.95 -18.99 17.30
C LEU A 23 -4.73 -18.20 16.82
N ARG A 24 -4.43 -17.06 17.46
CA ARG A 24 -3.18 -16.31 17.20
C ARG A 24 -1.94 -17.15 17.52
N LYS A 25 -1.92 -17.82 18.67
CA LYS A 25 -0.79 -18.63 19.12
C LYS A 25 -0.54 -19.86 18.24
N VAL A 26 -1.61 -20.54 17.82
CA VAL A 26 -1.54 -21.65 16.85
C VAL A 26 -1.09 -21.17 15.47
N GLY A 27 -1.47 -19.94 15.08
CA GLY A 27 -0.92 -19.26 13.91
C GLY A 27 0.59 -19.07 14.04
N GLU A 28 1.05 -18.47 15.13
CA GLU A 28 2.48 -18.20 15.41
C GLU A 28 3.34 -19.48 15.41
N GLU A 29 2.89 -20.56 16.06
CA GLU A 29 3.63 -21.84 16.12
C GLU A 29 3.73 -22.53 14.74
N ARG A 30 2.75 -22.35 13.84
CA ARG A 30 2.83 -22.86 12.46
C ARG A 30 3.84 -22.11 11.59
N PHE A 31 4.15 -20.86 11.91
CA PHE A 31 5.10 -20.04 11.14
C PHE A 31 6.58 -20.29 11.49
N GLU A 32 6.90 -20.94 12.62
CA GLU A 32 8.30 -21.17 13.04
C GLU A 32 9.02 -22.32 12.29
N ALA A 33 8.28 -23.24 11.65
CA ALA A 33 8.85 -24.45 11.04
C ALA A 33 9.05 -24.39 9.51
N ALA A 34 8.58 -23.34 8.84
CA ALA A 34 8.75 -23.16 7.40
C ALA A 34 10.05 -22.39 7.08
N PRO A 35 10.70 -22.60 5.92
CA PRO A 35 11.70 -21.65 5.44
C PRO A 35 11.09 -20.23 5.48
N LYS A 36 11.83 -19.25 5.99
CA LYS A 36 11.31 -17.88 6.18
C LYS A 36 10.76 -17.38 4.85
N ALA A 37 9.42 -17.29 4.78
CA ALA A 37 8.76 -16.78 3.59
C ALA A 37 9.27 -15.38 3.28
N ARG A 38 9.54 -15.14 1.99
CA ARG A 38 9.96 -13.83 1.51
C ARG A 38 8.74 -13.02 1.07
N LEU A 39 8.69 -11.79 1.53
CA LEU A 39 7.64 -10.83 1.24
C LEU A 39 8.20 -9.73 0.35
N ILE A 40 7.70 -9.65 -0.88
CA ILE A 40 8.07 -8.65 -1.86
C ILE A 40 7.03 -7.53 -1.80
N ILE A 41 7.38 -6.43 -1.13
CA ILE A 41 6.57 -5.22 -1.12
C ILE A 41 6.74 -4.50 -2.45
N VAL A 42 5.65 -4.28 -3.16
CA VAL A 42 5.66 -3.55 -4.43
C VAL A 42 4.89 -2.25 -4.26
N ALA A 43 5.60 -1.13 -4.21
CA ALA A 43 5.01 0.19 -3.94
C ALA A 43 5.53 1.23 -4.93
N ASN A 44 4.75 2.28 -5.18
CA ASN A 44 5.15 3.33 -6.13
C ASN A 44 6.53 3.94 -5.80
N ARG A 45 6.85 4.18 -4.53
CA ARG A 45 8.14 4.77 -4.14
C ARG A 45 9.03 3.74 -3.43
N LEU A 46 10.33 3.81 -3.72
CA LEU A 46 11.35 3.17 -2.89
C LEU A 46 11.45 3.87 -1.52
N PRO A 47 12.03 3.21 -0.50
CA PRO A 47 12.27 3.81 0.82
C PRO A 47 13.20 5.03 0.79
N VAL A 48 14.02 5.14 -0.26
CA VAL A 48 14.92 6.25 -0.52
C VAL A 48 14.75 6.74 -1.96
N THR A 49 14.92 8.04 -2.17
CA THR A 49 14.87 8.68 -3.48
C THR A 49 16.27 9.26 -3.81
N PRO A 50 16.92 8.82 -4.89
CA PRO A 50 18.14 9.45 -5.37
C PRO A 50 17.88 10.88 -5.85
N ARG A 51 18.82 11.77 -5.59
CA ARG A 51 18.85 13.15 -6.07
C ARG A 51 20.26 13.51 -6.52
N ARG A 52 20.37 14.23 -7.63
CA ARG A 52 21.65 14.82 -8.04
C ARG A 52 22.06 15.91 -7.06
N THR A 53 23.34 15.91 -6.69
CA THR A 53 23.92 16.98 -5.88
C THR A 53 24.13 18.24 -6.74
N ARG A 54 24.13 19.43 -6.12
CA ARG A 54 24.35 20.70 -6.83
C ARG A 54 25.83 20.95 -7.18
N GLU A 55 26.74 20.22 -6.54
CA GLU A 55 28.19 20.45 -6.60
C GLU A 55 28.94 19.40 -7.43
N GLY A 56 28.24 18.51 -8.14
CA GLY A 56 28.85 17.54 -9.08
C GLY A 56 27.86 16.49 -9.61
N ASP A 57 28.39 15.49 -10.34
CA ASP A 57 27.62 14.33 -10.87
C ASP A 57 27.35 13.24 -9.83
N ALA A 58 27.51 13.52 -8.53
CA ALA A 58 27.30 12.55 -7.47
C ALA A 58 25.82 12.46 -7.05
N TRP A 59 25.39 11.25 -6.69
CA TRP A 59 24.05 10.95 -6.19
C TRP A 59 23.97 11.04 -4.67
N ARG A 60 22.94 11.71 -4.15
CA ARG A 60 22.53 11.70 -2.75
C ARG A 60 21.23 10.92 -2.60
N PHE A 61 21.08 10.15 -1.53
CA PHE A 61 19.88 9.35 -1.28
C PHE A 61 19.12 9.93 -0.07
N ASP A 62 17.97 10.54 -0.34
CA ASP A 62 17.11 11.10 0.70
C ASP A 62 16.05 10.06 1.08
N ARG A 63 15.71 9.96 2.37
CA ARG A 63 14.58 9.12 2.81
C ARG A 63 13.29 9.63 2.15
N SER A 64 12.54 8.72 1.55
CA SER A 64 11.24 9.06 0.97
C SER A 64 10.26 9.44 2.07
N SER A 65 9.39 10.41 1.79
CA SER A 65 8.31 10.81 2.70
C SER A 65 7.20 9.76 2.72
N GLY A 66 6.56 9.57 3.88
CA GLY A 66 5.39 8.71 4.05
C GLY A 66 5.53 7.67 5.17
N GLY A 67 4.39 7.21 5.68
CA GLY A 67 4.33 6.25 6.79
C GLY A 67 4.59 4.79 6.38
N LEU A 68 4.46 4.46 5.10
CA LEU A 68 4.48 3.08 4.60
C LEU A 68 5.76 2.32 4.98
N VAL A 69 6.93 2.91 4.73
CA VAL A 69 8.23 2.30 5.07
C VAL A 69 8.32 2.03 6.57
N SER A 70 7.83 2.95 7.40
CA SER A 70 7.89 2.82 8.86
C SER A 70 7.02 1.67 9.36
N ALA A 71 5.88 1.40 8.73
CA ALA A 71 5.03 0.26 9.08
C ALA A 71 5.72 -1.08 8.82
N PHE A 72 6.49 -1.19 7.73
CA PHE A 72 7.20 -2.43 7.38
C PHE A 72 8.52 -2.65 8.14
N LEU A 73 9.13 -1.59 8.69
CA LEU A 73 10.28 -1.73 9.59
C LEU A 73 9.96 -2.53 10.86
N GLY A 74 8.70 -2.56 11.29
CA GLY A 74 8.25 -3.32 12.46
C GLY A 74 7.92 -4.80 12.19
N VAL A 75 7.88 -5.24 10.92
CA VAL A 75 7.53 -6.61 10.57
C VAL A 75 8.68 -7.54 10.92
N LYS A 76 8.40 -8.54 11.76
CA LYS A 76 9.34 -9.57 12.19
C LYS A 76 9.02 -10.91 11.50
N ASN A 77 9.98 -11.81 11.47
CA ASN A 77 9.82 -13.20 11.01
C ASN A 77 9.59 -13.42 9.50
N MET A 78 9.74 -12.39 8.66
CA MET A 78 9.75 -12.52 7.20
C MET A 78 10.97 -11.84 6.60
N GLU A 79 11.47 -12.37 5.48
CA GLU A 79 12.47 -11.67 4.68
C GLU A 79 11.77 -10.66 3.79
N ILE A 80 12.03 -9.37 4.00
CA ILE A 80 11.38 -8.30 3.23
C ILE A 80 12.28 -7.89 2.08
N SER A 81 11.70 -7.81 0.90
CA SER A 81 12.27 -7.14 -0.27
C SER A 81 11.33 -6.04 -0.73
N TRP A 82 11.86 -4.99 -1.34
CA TRP A 82 11.08 -3.85 -1.78
C TRP A 82 11.31 -3.58 -3.27
N LEU A 83 10.24 -3.41 -4.04
CA LEU A 83 10.31 -3.00 -5.43
C LEU A 83 9.53 -1.70 -5.60
N GLY A 84 10.13 -0.72 -6.26
CA GLY A 84 9.49 0.59 -6.40
C GLY A 84 10.18 1.54 -7.37
N TRP A 85 9.46 2.56 -7.81
CA TRP A 85 10.02 3.57 -8.69
C TRP A 85 11.02 4.45 -7.96
N VAL A 86 12.15 4.70 -8.61
CA VAL A 86 13.26 5.53 -8.09
C VAL A 86 12.83 6.97 -7.81
N GLY A 87 11.77 7.45 -8.47
CA GLY A 87 11.19 8.73 -8.13
C GLY A 87 11.83 9.95 -8.78
N CYS A 88 12.84 9.75 -9.62
CA CYS A 88 13.46 10.76 -10.47
C CYS A 88 13.91 10.14 -11.80
N GLN A 89 14.31 10.97 -12.76
CA GLN A 89 14.95 10.49 -13.99
C GLN A 89 16.40 10.08 -13.70
N VAL A 90 16.80 8.94 -14.23
CA VAL A 90 18.17 8.41 -14.17
C VAL A 90 18.53 7.92 -15.56
N ALA A 91 19.62 8.45 -16.14
CA ALA A 91 20.04 8.08 -17.47
C ALA A 91 20.40 6.58 -17.51
N PRO A 92 20.09 5.83 -18.59
CA PRO A 92 20.33 4.39 -18.67
C PRO A 92 21.74 3.95 -18.27
N GLU A 93 22.76 4.71 -18.66
CA GLU A 93 24.17 4.49 -18.34
C GLU A 93 24.50 4.62 -16.84
N GLU A 94 23.67 5.35 -16.07
CA GLU A 94 23.84 5.57 -14.62
C GLU A 94 22.99 4.60 -13.78
N GLN A 95 22.01 3.91 -14.37
CA GLN A 95 21.05 3.08 -13.62
C GLN A 95 21.75 1.97 -12.81
N ALA A 96 22.78 1.33 -13.38
CA ALA A 96 23.55 0.31 -12.69
C ALA A 96 24.24 0.88 -11.43
N GLN A 97 24.88 2.05 -11.56
CA GLN A 97 25.55 2.73 -10.46
C GLN A 97 24.55 3.15 -9.36
N VAL A 98 23.40 3.71 -9.75
CA VAL A 98 22.35 4.12 -8.81
C VAL A 98 21.77 2.92 -8.08
N THR A 99 21.53 1.80 -8.78
CA THR A 99 21.03 0.55 -8.19
C THR A 99 22.00 0.01 -7.13
N GLU A 100 23.29 -0.04 -7.45
CA GLU A 100 24.31 -0.54 -6.52
C GLU A 100 24.43 0.34 -5.27
N GLN A 101 24.37 1.66 -5.43
CA GLN A 101 24.42 2.60 -4.31
C GLN A 101 23.15 2.53 -3.45
N LEU A 102 21.98 2.36 -4.07
CA LEU A 102 20.70 2.25 -3.37
C LEU A 102 20.64 1.02 -2.46
N ALA A 103 21.21 -0.10 -2.90
CA ALA A 103 21.31 -1.33 -2.09
C ALA A 103 22.09 -1.13 -0.79
N LYS A 104 23.00 -0.14 -0.73
CA LYS A 104 23.81 0.18 0.48
C LYS A 104 23.11 1.16 1.43
N GLN A 105 22.01 1.80 0.99
CA GLN A 105 21.34 2.90 1.71
C GLN A 105 19.97 2.51 2.26
N THR A 106 19.55 1.25 2.08
CA THR A 106 18.19 0.79 2.38
C THR A 106 18.20 -0.32 3.44
N PRO A 107 17.17 -0.39 4.30
CA PRO A 107 17.08 -1.41 5.36
C PRO A 107 16.74 -2.81 4.82
N PHE A 108 16.30 -2.91 3.57
CA PHE A 108 15.88 -4.13 2.90
C PHE A 108 16.49 -4.16 1.48
N PRO A 109 16.70 -5.34 0.88
CA PRO A 109 16.95 -5.45 -0.55
C PRO A 109 15.90 -4.67 -1.36
N CYS A 110 16.35 -3.69 -2.13
CA CYS A 110 15.49 -2.82 -2.92
C CYS A 110 15.78 -2.97 -4.41
N TYR A 111 14.72 -3.14 -5.19
CA TYR A 111 14.74 -3.35 -6.62
C TYR A 111 14.12 -2.12 -7.32
N PRO A 112 14.93 -1.27 -7.95
CA PRO A 112 14.43 -0.05 -8.57
C PRO A 112 13.67 -0.33 -9.87
N VAL A 113 12.54 0.36 -10.03
CA VAL A 113 11.84 0.52 -11.31
C VAL A 113 12.22 1.88 -11.87
N TYR A 114 12.71 1.90 -13.11
CA TYR A 114 13.02 3.12 -13.85
C TYR A 114 11.86 3.40 -14.81
N LEU A 115 11.36 4.62 -14.77
CA LEU A 115 10.30 5.10 -15.65
C LEU A 115 10.83 6.31 -16.44
N GLU A 116 10.48 6.38 -17.72
CA GLU A 116 10.76 7.55 -18.55
C GLU A 116 10.05 8.79 -18.00
N ALA A 117 10.68 9.96 -18.11
CA ALA A 117 10.24 11.18 -17.43
C ALA A 117 8.80 11.59 -17.79
N ASP A 118 8.48 11.64 -19.08
CA ASP A 118 7.15 12.03 -19.56
C ASP A 118 6.08 10.99 -19.16
N MET A 119 6.41 9.70 -19.22
CA MET A 119 5.52 8.64 -18.76
C MET A 119 5.28 8.76 -17.25
N ALA A 120 6.34 8.97 -16.47
CA ALA A 120 6.26 9.09 -15.02
C ALA A 120 5.42 10.30 -14.60
N ASP A 121 5.51 11.44 -15.30
CA ASP A 121 4.69 12.62 -15.03
C ASP A 121 3.20 12.36 -15.31
N HIS A 122 2.86 11.85 -16.50
CA HIS A 122 1.49 11.52 -16.86
C HIS A 122 0.89 10.40 -15.98
N PHE A 123 1.70 9.44 -15.55
CA PHE A 123 1.32 8.40 -14.60
C PHE A 123 1.07 8.95 -13.20
N TYR A 124 2.10 9.56 -12.59
CA TYR A 124 2.12 9.91 -11.17
C TYR A 124 1.38 11.23 -10.90
N ASN A 125 1.76 12.30 -11.59
CA ASN A 125 1.11 13.60 -11.41
C ASN A 125 -0.24 13.63 -12.13
N GLY A 126 -0.31 13.08 -13.34
CA GLY A 126 -1.54 12.99 -14.12
C GLY A 126 -2.57 12.04 -13.51
N PHE A 127 -2.48 10.74 -13.80
CA PHE A 127 -3.54 9.80 -13.41
C PHE A 127 -3.63 9.58 -11.90
N CYS A 128 -2.49 9.32 -11.22
CA CYS A 128 -2.53 9.01 -9.79
C CYS A 128 -2.97 10.21 -8.95
N ASN A 129 -2.35 11.39 -9.11
CA ASN A 129 -2.60 12.53 -8.23
C ASN A 129 -3.69 13.48 -8.71
N ASN A 130 -3.99 13.58 -10.02
CA ASN A 130 -5.08 14.44 -10.51
C ASN A 130 -6.40 13.68 -10.72
N VAL A 131 -6.38 12.34 -10.82
CA VAL A 131 -7.61 11.54 -11.02
C VAL A 131 -7.92 10.69 -9.80
N LEU A 132 -7.05 9.73 -9.45
CA LEU A 132 -7.34 8.77 -8.39
C LEU A 132 -7.37 9.42 -6.99
N TRP A 133 -6.35 10.21 -6.66
CA TRP A 133 -6.22 10.83 -5.34
C TRP A 133 -7.45 11.67 -4.96
N PRO A 134 -7.90 12.69 -5.73
CA PRO A 134 -9.09 13.44 -5.37
C PRO A 134 -10.35 12.57 -5.29
N LEU A 135 -10.57 11.64 -6.23
CA LEU A 135 -11.76 10.77 -6.20
C LEU A 135 -11.81 9.86 -4.97
N LEU A 136 -10.69 9.23 -4.63
CA LEU A 136 -10.58 8.37 -3.45
C LEU A 136 -10.80 9.14 -2.14
N HIS A 137 -10.60 10.47 -2.16
CA HIS A 137 -10.85 11.37 -1.04
C HIS A 137 -12.15 12.20 -1.21
N TYR A 138 -13.11 11.69 -1.98
CA TYR A 138 -14.45 12.29 -2.13
C TYR A 138 -14.45 13.70 -2.74
N ILE A 139 -13.40 14.07 -3.48
CA ILE A 139 -13.33 15.30 -4.25
C ILE A 139 -13.72 14.96 -5.70
N PRO A 140 -14.86 15.47 -6.21
CA PRO A 140 -15.27 15.24 -7.59
C PRO A 140 -14.24 15.78 -8.58
N LEU A 141 -14.04 15.05 -9.68
CA LEU A 141 -13.21 15.55 -10.77
C LEU A 141 -13.84 16.82 -11.37
N SER A 142 -13.03 17.85 -11.57
CA SER A 142 -13.42 19.01 -12.35
C SER A 142 -13.66 18.59 -13.79
N MET A 143 -14.90 18.72 -14.28
CA MET A 143 -15.28 18.40 -15.66
C MET A 143 -14.69 19.39 -16.68
N LEU A 144 -13.95 20.40 -16.25
CA LEU A 144 -13.53 21.55 -17.07
C LEU A 144 -12.06 21.50 -17.53
N ASP A 145 -11.21 20.63 -16.95
CA ASP A 145 -9.76 20.86 -17.01
C ASP A 145 -8.95 19.88 -17.87
N SER A 146 -9.50 18.74 -18.30
CA SER A 146 -8.75 17.76 -19.12
C SER A 146 -9.27 17.67 -20.55
N GLN A 147 -8.46 18.08 -21.52
CA GLN A 147 -8.67 17.71 -22.92
C GLN A 147 -8.69 16.18 -23.04
N ALA A 148 -9.61 15.62 -23.83
CA ALA A 148 -9.78 14.17 -23.95
C ALA A 148 -8.48 13.42 -24.30
N SER A 149 -7.61 14.03 -25.13
CA SER A 149 -6.29 13.50 -25.48
C SER A 149 -5.34 13.38 -24.28
N VAL A 150 -5.38 14.34 -23.36
CA VAL A 150 -4.54 14.34 -22.14
C VAL A 150 -5.01 13.25 -21.18
N ALA A 151 -6.32 13.09 -21.00
CA ALA A 151 -6.88 12.05 -20.15
C ALA A 151 -6.50 10.64 -20.65
N GLU A 152 -6.58 10.40 -21.97
CA GLU A 152 -6.17 9.13 -22.57
C GLU A 152 -4.67 8.88 -22.40
N LEU A 153 -3.82 9.90 -22.60
CA LEU A 153 -2.37 9.79 -22.41
C LEU A 153 -2.00 9.44 -20.94
N GLN A 154 -2.71 10.04 -19.99
CA GLN A 154 -2.54 9.74 -18.56
C GLN A 154 -2.92 8.29 -18.25
N TRP A 155 -4.03 7.80 -18.80
CA TRP A 155 -4.44 6.40 -18.67
C TRP A 155 -3.45 5.42 -19.30
N GLN A 156 -2.96 5.71 -20.52
CA GLN A 156 -1.94 4.90 -21.19
C GLN A 156 -0.63 4.86 -20.41
N SER A 157 -0.24 5.99 -19.83
CA SER A 157 0.94 6.07 -18.95
C SER A 157 0.74 5.29 -17.65
N TYR A 158 -0.48 5.28 -17.10
CA TYR A 158 -0.83 4.45 -15.94
C TYR A 158 -0.74 2.95 -16.21
N GLN A 159 -1.24 2.50 -17.36
CA GLN A 159 -1.09 1.12 -17.82
C GLN A 159 0.39 0.76 -18.06
N SER A 160 1.13 1.63 -18.74
CA SER A 160 2.55 1.40 -19.06
C SER A 160 3.43 1.35 -17.81
N ALA A 161 3.18 2.23 -16.84
CA ALA A 161 3.85 2.18 -15.55
C ALA A 161 3.54 0.86 -14.81
N ASN A 162 2.27 0.46 -14.69
CA ASN A 162 1.90 -0.83 -14.08
C ASN A 162 2.56 -2.02 -14.80
N MET A 163 2.69 -1.96 -16.13
CA MET A 163 3.41 -2.97 -16.91
C MET A 163 4.91 -3.00 -16.58
N ALA A 164 5.57 -1.85 -16.46
CA ALA A 164 6.98 -1.77 -16.08
C ALA A 164 7.23 -2.37 -14.67
N PHE A 165 6.31 -2.13 -13.73
CA PHE A 165 6.33 -2.79 -12.42
C PHE A 165 6.11 -4.30 -12.54
N CYS A 166 5.18 -4.75 -13.40
CA CYS A 166 4.96 -6.16 -13.66
C CYS A 166 6.22 -6.84 -14.22
N ASP A 167 6.89 -6.23 -15.20
CA ASP A 167 8.14 -6.72 -15.77
C ASP A 167 9.23 -6.84 -14.70
N ALA A 168 9.36 -5.81 -13.86
CA ALA A 168 10.36 -5.78 -12.80
C ALA A 168 10.12 -6.88 -11.73
N VAL A 169 8.86 -7.14 -11.35
CA VAL A 169 8.53 -8.23 -10.42
C VAL A 169 8.85 -9.59 -11.05
N MET A 170 8.50 -9.80 -12.32
CA MET A 170 8.78 -11.07 -13.00
C MET A 170 10.28 -11.34 -13.16
N ALA A 171 11.11 -10.30 -13.23
CA ALA A 171 12.57 -10.43 -13.28
C ALA A 171 13.18 -10.94 -11.95
N LEU A 172 12.46 -10.90 -10.82
CA LEU A 172 12.97 -11.34 -9.51
C LEU A 172 13.05 -12.86 -9.32
N GLN A 173 12.54 -13.65 -10.28
CA GLN A 173 12.52 -15.12 -10.23
C GLN A 173 11.95 -15.64 -8.90
N LEU A 174 10.68 -15.33 -8.67
CA LEU A 174 9.98 -15.69 -7.44
C LEU A 174 9.81 -17.22 -7.32
N SER A 175 9.88 -17.71 -6.08
CA SER A 175 9.54 -19.07 -5.70
C SER A 175 8.05 -19.19 -5.34
N ASP A 176 7.52 -20.40 -5.29
CA ASP A 176 6.12 -20.66 -4.90
C ASP A 176 5.84 -20.27 -3.42
N SER A 177 6.88 -20.10 -2.62
CA SER A 177 6.78 -19.64 -1.22
C SER A 177 6.85 -18.12 -1.05
N ASP A 178 7.03 -17.38 -2.14
CA ASP A 178 7.12 -15.92 -2.10
C ASP A 178 5.73 -15.27 -2.15
N TYR A 179 5.59 -14.20 -1.37
CA TYR A 179 4.38 -13.37 -1.37
C TYR A 179 4.67 -12.04 -2.02
N VAL A 180 3.89 -11.67 -3.03
CA VAL A 180 3.92 -10.33 -3.63
C VAL A 180 2.82 -9.50 -2.99
N TRP A 181 3.19 -8.41 -2.33
CA TRP A 181 2.24 -7.52 -1.67
C TRP A 181 2.28 -6.13 -2.30
N VAL A 182 1.35 -5.91 -3.21
CA VAL A 182 1.19 -4.66 -3.96
C VAL A 182 0.54 -3.59 -3.08
N GLN A 183 1.07 -2.38 -3.13
CA GLN A 183 0.67 -1.27 -2.29
C GLN A 183 0.06 -0.15 -3.12
N ASP A 184 -1.13 0.24 -2.69
CA ASP A 184 -1.78 1.52 -2.95
C ASP A 184 -2.38 1.74 -4.36
N TYR A 185 -3.06 2.86 -4.52
CA TYR A 185 -3.82 3.25 -5.72
C TYR A 185 -2.96 3.43 -7.00
N HIS A 186 -1.65 3.58 -6.85
CA HIS A 186 -0.72 3.69 -7.97
C HIS A 186 -0.64 2.42 -8.82
N LEU A 187 -0.87 1.25 -8.20
CA LEU A 187 -0.58 -0.06 -8.78
C LEU A 187 -1.83 -0.96 -8.81
N MET A 188 -3.00 -0.38 -9.12
CA MET A 188 -4.27 -1.13 -9.10
C MET A 188 -4.40 -2.13 -10.25
N LEU A 189 -3.63 -1.99 -11.34
CA LEU A 189 -3.66 -2.94 -12.47
C LEU A 189 -2.67 -4.09 -12.29
N LEU A 190 -1.64 -3.87 -11.49
CA LEU A 190 -0.54 -4.80 -11.30
C LEU A 190 -0.98 -6.21 -10.85
N PRO A 191 -1.93 -6.42 -9.92
CA PRO A 191 -2.30 -7.76 -9.48
C PRO A 191 -2.81 -8.63 -10.64
N LYS A 192 -3.66 -8.08 -11.51
CA LYS A 192 -4.14 -8.78 -12.71
C LYS A 192 -3.01 -9.08 -13.68
N MET A 193 -2.15 -8.10 -13.97
CA MET A 193 -1.02 -8.28 -14.89
C MET A 193 -0.06 -9.40 -14.41
N LEU A 194 0.22 -9.45 -13.11
CA LEU A 194 1.02 -10.51 -12.51
C LEU A 194 0.33 -11.88 -12.62
N ARG A 195 -0.97 -11.94 -12.30
CA ARG A 195 -1.75 -13.19 -12.39
C ARG A 195 -1.79 -13.76 -13.80
N GLU A 196 -1.90 -12.90 -14.82
CA GLU A 196 -1.87 -13.31 -16.23
C GLU A 196 -0.53 -13.92 -16.63
N ARG A 197 0.59 -13.49 -16.03
CA ARG A 197 1.92 -14.03 -16.29
C ARG A 197 2.27 -15.25 -15.42
N ALA A 198 1.76 -15.29 -14.19
CA ALA A 198 2.03 -16.36 -13.23
C ALA A 198 0.76 -16.68 -12.43
N SER A 199 0.00 -17.67 -12.91
CA SER A 199 -1.33 -17.99 -12.37
C SER A 199 -1.33 -18.49 -10.92
N GLN A 200 -0.20 -19.00 -10.42
CA GLN A 200 -0.05 -19.54 -9.06
C GLN A 200 0.62 -18.57 -8.07
N MET A 201 0.97 -17.36 -8.48
CA MET A 201 1.64 -16.39 -7.61
C MET A 201 0.74 -16.02 -6.41
N SER A 202 1.29 -15.95 -5.20
CA SER A 202 0.54 -15.43 -4.04
C SER A 202 0.56 -13.90 -4.04
N ILE A 203 -0.58 -13.26 -4.29
CA ILE A 203 -0.68 -11.81 -4.50
C ILE A 203 -1.62 -11.18 -3.48
N GLY A 204 -1.11 -10.28 -2.66
CA GLY A 204 -1.91 -9.34 -1.86
C GLY A 204 -1.94 -7.95 -2.50
N TRP A 205 -3.02 -7.21 -2.32
CA TRP A 205 -3.10 -5.78 -2.62
C TRP A 205 -3.70 -5.02 -1.44
N PHE A 206 -3.14 -3.87 -1.08
CA PHE A 206 -3.64 -3.06 0.05
C PHE A 206 -3.76 -1.58 -0.33
N LEU A 207 -4.90 -0.95 -0.01
CA LEU A 207 -5.13 0.47 -0.24
C LEU A 207 -4.85 1.32 1.00
N HIS A 208 -3.99 2.34 0.87
CA HIS A 208 -3.65 3.23 1.99
C HIS A 208 -4.50 4.50 2.06
N THR A 209 -5.27 4.78 1.01
CA THR A 209 -6.27 5.86 1.00
C THR A 209 -7.64 5.31 1.44
N PRO A 210 -8.63 6.18 1.68
CA PRO A 210 -10.01 5.73 1.70
C PRO A 210 -10.40 5.04 0.38
N PHE A 211 -11.41 4.18 0.45
CA PHE A 211 -12.12 3.71 -0.73
C PHE A 211 -13.48 4.41 -0.83
N MET A 212 -13.76 4.97 -2.00
CA MET A 212 -14.95 5.79 -2.23
C MET A 212 -16.23 4.95 -2.35
N THR A 213 -17.39 5.54 -2.01
CA THR A 213 -18.70 4.95 -2.26
C THR A 213 -18.89 4.60 -3.75
N SER A 214 -19.76 3.63 -4.05
CA SER A 214 -20.01 3.19 -5.42
C SER A 214 -20.62 4.25 -6.34
N GLU A 215 -21.29 5.24 -5.77
CA GLU A 215 -21.85 6.41 -6.44
C GLU A 215 -20.73 7.28 -7.00
N MET A 216 -19.73 7.56 -6.17
CA MET A 216 -18.50 8.25 -6.59
C MET A 216 -17.67 7.37 -7.53
N TYR A 217 -17.54 6.07 -7.22
CA TYR A 217 -16.71 5.16 -8.01
C TYR A 217 -17.13 5.08 -9.48
N ARG A 218 -18.43 5.16 -9.76
CA ARG A 218 -18.95 5.11 -11.14
C ARG A 218 -18.55 6.31 -12.00
N THR A 219 -18.12 7.42 -11.40
CA THR A 219 -17.62 8.58 -12.15
C THR A 219 -16.17 8.42 -12.59
N LEU A 220 -15.44 7.45 -12.05
CA LEU A 220 -14.04 7.17 -12.41
C LEU A 220 -13.96 6.68 -13.87
N PRO A 221 -13.11 7.29 -14.72
CA PRO A 221 -12.75 6.73 -16.02
C PRO A 221 -12.05 5.37 -15.86
N HIS A 222 -12.28 4.43 -16.77
CA HIS A 222 -11.66 3.09 -16.72
C HIS A 222 -11.95 2.29 -15.44
N ARG A 223 -13.09 2.58 -14.80
CA ARG A 223 -13.56 1.95 -13.56
C ARG A 223 -13.61 0.41 -13.63
N GLU A 224 -13.92 -0.16 -14.79
CA GLU A 224 -14.01 -1.63 -14.92
C GLU A 224 -12.61 -2.24 -14.91
N GLU A 225 -11.70 -1.66 -15.68
CA GLU A 225 -10.31 -2.08 -15.81
C GLU A 225 -9.58 -2.01 -14.47
N ILE A 226 -9.83 -0.95 -13.69
CA ILE A 226 -9.24 -0.76 -12.36
C ILE A 226 -9.74 -1.82 -11.37
N LEU A 227 -11.05 -2.07 -11.28
CA LEU A 227 -11.56 -3.13 -10.39
C LEU A 227 -11.07 -4.50 -10.81
N ARG A 228 -11.07 -4.81 -12.11
CA ARG A 228 -10.52 -6.08 -12.62
C ARG A 228 -9.03 -6.22 -12.34
N GLY A 229 -8.30 -5.10 -12.36
CA GLY A 229 -6.91 -5.01 -11.94
C GLY A 229 -6.71 -5.54 -10.51
N VAL A 230 -7.46 -4.98 -9.56
CA VAL A 230 -7.36 -5.32 -8.14
C VAL A 230 -7.83 -6.75 -7.87
N LEU A 231 -8.90 -7.21 -8.53
CA LEU A 231 -9.41 -8.59 -8.42
C LEU A 231 -8.44 -9.66 -8.95
N GLY A 232 -7.29 -9.28 -9.53
CA GLY A 232 -6.19 -10.19 -9.79
C GLY A 232 -5.50 -10.73 -8.52
N ALA A 233 -5.63 -10.04 -7.39
CA ALA A 233 -5.10 -10.46 -6.10
C ALA A 233 -5.81 -11.70 -5.53
N ASP A 234 -5.20 -12.35 -4.53
CA ASP A 234 -5.82 -13.35 -3.66
C ASP A 234 -6.46 -12.69 -2.43
N LEU A 235 -5.84 -11.62 -1.93
CA LEU A 235 -6.29 -10.82 -0.78
C LEU A 235 -6.30 -9.33 -1.14
N VAL A 236 -7.42 -8.66 -0.87
CA VAL A 236 -7.60 -7.21 -1.00
C VAL A 236 -7.83 -6.64 0.40
N GLY A 237 -6.92 -5.76 0.84
CA GLY A 237 -6.97 -5.17 2.17
C GLY A 237 -7.25 -3.67 2.16
N PHE A 238 -7.96 -3.20 3.19
CA PHE A 238 -8.24 -1.79 3.45
C PHE A 238 -7.97 -1.43 4.91
N HIS A 239 -7.95 -0.15 5.28
CA HIS A 239 -7.78 0.24 6.68
C HIS A 239 -8.99 -0.04 7.58
N ILE A 240 -10.21 0.13 7.06
CA ILE A 240 -11.44 -0.04 7.84
C ILE A 240 -12.49 -0.81 7.02
N TYR A 241 -13.42 -1.41 7.75
CA TYR A 241 -14.50 -2.22 7.20
C TYR A 241 -15.36 -1.47 6.18
N ASP A 242 -15.65 -0.18 6.40
CA ASP A 242 -16.47 0.60 5.47
C ASP A 242 -15.85 0.71 4.07
N TYR A 243 -14.51 0.79 3.98
CA TYR A 243 -13.82 0.82 2.69
C TYR A 243 -13.91 -0.52 1.97
N ALA A 244 -13.75 -1.64 2.70
CA ALA A 244 -13.96 -2.98 2.17
C ALA A 244 -15.39 -3.19 1.65
N ARG A 245 -16.39 -2.74 2.42
CA ARG A 245 -17.80 -2.76 2.01
C ARG A 245 -18.05 -1.93 0.76
N HIS A 246 -17.49 -0.72 0.67
CA HIS A 246 -17.61 0.13 -0.52
C HIS A 246 -16.96 -0.51 -1.75
N PHE A 247 -15.82 -1.18 -1.59
CA PHE A 247 -15.19 -1.97 -2.65
C PHE A 247 -16.09 -3.10 -3.13
N HIS A 248 -16.65 -3.89 -2.21
CA HIS A 248 -17.59 -4.97 -2.55
C HIS A 248 -18.80 -4.45 -3.34
N VAL A 249 -19.43 -3.36 -2.88
CA VAL A 249 -20.57 -2.75 -3.57
C VAL A 249 -20.18 -2.22 -4.96
N SER A 250 -18.99 -1.62 -5.10
CA SER A 250 -18.47 -1.15 -6.39
C SER A 250 -18.21 -2.31 -7.36
N CYS A 251 -17.57 -3.38 -6.91
CA CYS A 251 -17.39 -4.61 -7.69
C CYS A 251 -18.73 -5.19 -8.15
N SER A 252 -19.73 -5.22 -7.28
CA SER A 252 -21.04 -5.75 -7.64
C SER A 252 -21.78 -4.89 -8.66
N ARG A 253 -21.83 -3.57 -8.43
CA ARG A 253 -22.56 -2.63 -9.30
C ARG A 253 -21.88 -2.38 -10.64
N VAL A 254 -20.55 -2.45 -10.71
CA VAL A 254 -19.79 -2.12 -11.92
C VAL A 254 -19.49 -3.37 -12.75
N LEU A 255 -19.06 -4.47 -12.11
CA LEU A 255 -18.64 -5.67 -12.83
C LEU A 255 -19.72 -6.77 -12.88
N GLY A 256 -20.83 -6.59 -12.15
CA GLY A 256 -21.83 -7.64 -11.98
C GLY A 256 -21.30 -8.83 -11.16
N THR A 257 -20.22 -8.63 -10.38
CA THR A 257 -19.75 -9.65 -9.45
C THR A 257 -20.78 -9.82 -8.33
N GLY A 258 -21.20 -11.04 -8.06
CA GLY A 258 -22.34 -11.27 -7.17
C GLY A 258 -22.60 -12.75 -6.98
N GLY A 259 -22.65 -13.15 -5.72
CA GLY A 259 -22.88 -14.52 -5.30
C GLY A 259 -22.01 -14.85 -4.09
N THR A 260 -22.63 -15.19 -2.97
CA THR A 260 -22.01 -15.90 -1.85
C THR A 260 -21.85 -17.40 -2.16
N GLU A 261 -21.81 -17.78 -3.45
CA GLU A 261 -21.54 -19.16 -3.83
C GLU A 261 -20.05 -19.44 -3.59
N GLY A 262 -19.78 -20.26 -2.57
CA GLY A 262 -18.43 -20.59 -2.13
C GLY A 262 -17.86 -19.71 -1.01
N ILE A 263 -18.65 -18.77 -0.49
CA ILE A 263 -18.29 -17.99 0.70
C ILE A 263 -18.91 -18.68 1.92
N THR A 264 -18.09 -19.45 2.64
CA THR A 264 -18.44 -19.98 3.97
C THR A 264 -18.69 -18.82 4.94
N GLU A 265 -19.72 -18.97 5.79
CA GLU A 265 -20.08 -18.02 6.84
C GLU A 265 -18.84 -17.48 7.58
N GLY A 266 -18.65 -16.16 7.54
CA GLY A 266 -17.59 -15.46 8.27
C GLY A 266 -16.45 -14.85 7.44
N ASN A 267 -16.29 -15.21 6.15
CA ASN A 267 -15.32 -14.55 5.27
C ASN A 267 -16.03 -13.57 4.33
N GLU A 268 -15.64 -12.30 4.34
CA GLU A 268 -16.07 -11.35 3.31
C GLU A 268 -15.17 -11.51 2.10
N GLY A 269 -15.75 -11.92 0.98
CA GLY A 269 -15.00 -12.20 -0.24
C GLY A 269 -15.81 -11.85 -1.47
N ILE A 270 -15.14 -11.80 -2.61
CA ILE A 270 -15.76 -11.58 -3.91
C ILE A 270 -15.48 -12.82 -4.75
N PHE A 271 -16.54 -13.46 -5.25
CA PHE A 271 -16.40 -14.44 -6.31
C PHE A 271 -16.48 -13.74 -7.66
N ASP A 272 -15.36 -13.71 -8.38
CA ASP A 272 -15.30 -13.19 -9.74
C ASP A 272 -15.63 -14.30 -10.75
N HIS A 273 -16.85 -14.24 -11.31
CA HIS A 273 -17.32 -15.20 -12.31
C HIS A 273 -16.45 -15.25 -13.56
N ALA A 274 -15.81 -14.13 -13.94
CA ALA A 274 -14.98 -14.07 -15.14
C ALA A 274 -13.69 -14.88 -14.98
N SER A 275 -13.00 -14.74 -13.84
CA SER A 275 -11.78 -15.49 -13.54
C SER A 275 -12.02 -16.82 -12.81
N ARG A 276 -13.25 -17.07 -12.34
CA ARG A 276 -13.63 -18.20 -11.47
C ARG A 276 -12.79 -18.30 -10.19
N ARG A 277 -12.43 -17.16 -9.61
CA ARG A 277 -11.64 -17.08 -8.38
C ARG A 277 -12.44 -16.46 -7.24
N SER A 278 -12.15 -16.92 -6.04
CA SER A 278 -12.58 -16.26 -4.80
C SER A 278 -11.46 -15.37 -4.31
N ILE A 279 -11.77 -14.09 -4.10
CA ILE A 279 -10.85 -13.07 -3.62
C ILE A 279 -11.28 -12.72 -2.19
N ALA A 280 -10.38 -12.86 -1.22
CA ALA A 280 -10.64 -12.42 0.15
C ALA A 280 -10.58 -10.89 0.23
N VAL A 281 -11.50 -10.27 0.98
CA VAL A 281 -11.56 -8.82 1.19
C VAL A 281 -11.72 -8.54 2.67
N ASP A 282 -10.81 -7.78 3.27
CA ASP A 282 -10.85 -7.53 4.71
C ASP A 282 -10.20 -6.19 5.12
N ALA A 283 -10.34 -5.83 6.39
CA ALA A 283 -9.85 -4.59 6.99
C ALA A 283 -8.67 -4.85 7.95
N PHE A 284 -7.53 -4.23 7.65
CA PHE A 284 -6.31 -4.26 8.44
C PHE A 284 -5.86 -2.81 8.74
N PRO A 285 -6.21 -2.25 9.91
CA PRO A 285 -5.77 -0.91 10.27
C PRO A 285 -4.25 -0.89 10.44
N ILE A 286 -3.57 0.00 9.72
CA ILE A 286 -2.11 0.10 9.78
C ILE A 286 -1.69 0.77 11.08
N GLY A 287 -0.63 0.26 11.69
CA GLY A 287 -0.04 0.82 12.91
C GLY A 287 1.31 1.49 12.66
N ILE A 288 1.86 2.05 13.74
CA ILE A 288 3.27 2.46 13.82
C ILE A 288 4.03 1.49 14.72
N ASP A 289 5.35 1.62 14.78
CA ASP A 289 6.19 1.03 15.83
C ASP A 289 6.38 2.05 16.96
N PRO A 290 5.64 1.95 18.09
CA PRO A 290 5.70 2.93 19.17
C PRO A 290 7.04 2.89 19.91
N SER A 291 7.64 1.69 20.04
CA SER A 291 8.88 1.49 20.79
C SER A 291 10.04 2.28 20.19
N ARG A 292 10.07 2.41 18.86
CA ARG A 292 11.06 3.26 18.17
C ARG A 292 10.97 4.74 18.59
N PHE A 293 9.78 5.26 18.88
CA PHE A 293 9.62 6.64 19.37
C PHE A 293 10.04 6.76 20.83
N GLU A 294 9.67 5.78 21.66
CA GLU A 294 10.07 5.72 23.07
C GLU A 294 11.59 5.69 23.21
N GLU A 295 12.28 4.85 22.43
CA GLU A 295 13.75 4.78 22.38
C GLU A 295 14.38 6.10 21.90
N MET A 296 13.76 6.76 20.91
CA MET A 296 14.27 8.02 20.37
C MET A 296 14.20 9.16 21.38
N LEU A 297 13.18 9.18 22.25
CA LEU A 297 13.05 10.16 23.34
C LEU A 297 14.18 10.05 24.37
N GLU A 298 14.81 8.88 24.50
CA GLU A 298 15.91 8.69 25.43
C GLU A 298 17.26 9.24 24.95
N THR A 299 17.36 9.57 23.67
CA THR A 299 18.60 10.07 23.05
C THR A 299 18.94 11.50 23.49
N ALA A 300 20.23 11.76 23.74
CA ALA A 300 20.71 13.08 24.17
C ALA A 300 20.29 14.23 23.22
N PRO A 301 20.41 14.10 21.88
CA PRO A 301 20.01 15.19 20.97
C PRO A 301 18.53 15.55 21.07
N VAL A 302 17.66 14.56 21.31
CA VAL A 302 16.21 14.79 21.45
C VAL A 302 15.91 15.44 22.80
N LYS A 303 16.52 14.97 23.88
CA LYS A 303 16.38 15.57 25.23
C LYS A 303 16.83 17.03 25.24
N ASP A 304 17.99 17.33 24.65
CA ASP A 304 18.49 18.70 24.52
C ASP A 304 17.51 19.58 23.73
N LYS A 305 16.92 19.03 22.66
CA LYS A 305 15.95 19.77 21.85
C LYS A 305 14.64 20.03 22.61
N ILE A 306 14.19 19.08 23.42
CA ILE A 306 13.02 19.25 24.30
C ILE A 306 13.27 20.41 25.28
N ILE A 307 14.44 20.46 25.94
CA ILE A 307 14.80 21.54 26.88
C ILE A 307 14.84 22.91 26.16
N ASP A 308 15.44 22.97 24.97
CA ASP A 308 15.48 24.19 24.15
C ASP A 308 14.08 24.70 23.81
N LEU A 309 13.20 23.80 23.35
CA LEU A 309 11.81 24.13 23.01
C LEU A 309 11.01 24.57 24.24
N GLN A 310 11.18 23.90 25.38
CA GLN A 310 10.54 24.27 26.65
C GLN A 310 10.93 25.69 27.07
N ARG A 311 12.22 26.04 27.01
CA ARG A 311 12.69 27.39 27.31
C ARG A 311 12.15 28.43 26.31
N ARG A 312 12.14 28.10 25.01
CA ARG A 312 11.70 29.02 23.95
C ARG A 312 10.21 29.36 24.03
N PHE A 313 9.39 28.41 24.45
CA PHE A 313 7.93 28.55 24.54
C PHE A 313 7.43 28.63 25.98
N ASP A 314 8.27 29.06 26.91
CA ASP A 314 7.90 29.22 28.32
C ASP A 314 6.67 30.14 28.49
N GLY A 315 5.77 29.75 29.40
CA GLY A 315 4.49 30.43 29.63
C GLY A 315 3.46 30.34 28.49
N LYS A 316 3.73 29.61 27.40
CA LYS A 316 2.82 29.48 26.24
C LYS A 316 2.27 28.06 26.11
N LYS A 317 1.09 27.95 25.48
CA LYS A 317 0.59 26.68 24.96
C LYS A 317 1.00 26.57 23.50
N VAL A 318 1.61 25.44 23.13
CA VAL A 318 2.05 25.17 21.76
C VAL A 318 1.08 24.17 21.14
N LEU A 319 0.52 24.54 19.98
CA LEU A 319 -0.26 23.65 19.13
C LEU A 319 0.63 23.26 17.95
N LEU A 320 0.71 21.98 17.65
CA LEU A 320 1.57 21.43 16.60
C LEU A 320 0.72 20.55 15.67
N GLY A 321 0.72 20.90 14.38
CA GLY A 321 0.27 20.03 13.29
C GLY A 321 1.48 19.63 12.46
N ILE A 322 1.55 18.36 12.06
CA ILE A 322 2.60 17.82 11.20
C ILE A 322 1.90 17.05 10.09
N ASP A 323 1.69 17.75 8.99
CA ASP A 323 0.93 17.26 7.86
C ASP A 323 1.72 17.53 6.58
N ARG A 324 1.54 16.68 5.59
CA ARG A 324 1.95 17.05 4.23
C ARG A 324 1.09 18.24 3.81
N LEU A 325 1.66 19.18 3.07
CA LEU A 325 0.90 20.27 2.47
C LEU A 325 0.07 19.70 1.31
N ASP A 326 -1.04 19.07 1.67
CA ASP A 326 -2.05 18.49 0.79
C ASP A 326 -3.38 19.25 0.96
N TYR A 327 -4.25 19.18 -0.03
CA TYR A 327 -5.56 19.84 -0.01
C TYR A 327 -6.66 18.94 0.57
N VAL A 328 -6.34 17.68 0.84
CA VAL A 328 -7.20 16.69 1.49
C VAL A 328 -6.93 16.60 2.98
#